data_AF-A0A952V476-F1
#
_entry.id   AF-A0A952V476-F1
#
_cell.length_a   1.000
_cell.length_b   1.000
_cell.length_c   1.000
_cell.angle_alpha   90.00
_cell.angle_beta   90.00
_cell.angle_gamma   90.00
#
_symmetry.space_group_name_H-M   'P 1'
#
loop_
_entity.id
_entity.type
_entity.pdbx_description
1 polymer ?
#
loop_
_entity_poly.entity_id
_entity_poly.type
_entity_poly.pdbx_seq_one_letter_code
_entity_poly.pdbx_strand_id
1 'polypeptide(L)'
;MLSGRRGFALVLPLVVGSLVGCDGAPSAASPSVAPATSSPARPDADAGAVQPQHAASDALRRCAEVAGTPASIEDTMARLGALPAPADGPCFVATLPRPLAVVATRGVTSAQPAAGPSSPRLFFLLPKLVISAVPEGDGSKVLELGEWVTPSRTLKGEIDLPITTPPAADAAFRRVLQDNGSTICATCHREEEQHASIANGYVSAAYKPEPGTYVTLAALSSLHDACTRDDDPSARCAMLHAVFDFGAVTQGDFGPDVGTFFSP
;
A
#
# COMPACT_ATOMS: atom_id res chain seq x y z
N MET A 1 -57.00 22.07 4.59
CA MET A 1 -56.42 23.38 4.30
C MET A 1 -54.97 23.19 3.87
N LEU A 2 -54.62 23.75 2.70
CA LEU A 2 -53.30 23.96 2.09
C LEU A 2 -52.43 22.73 1.76
N SER A 3 -52.69 22.24 0.54
CA SER A 3 -51.80 21.47 -0.32
C SER A 3 -50.69 22.37 -0.87
N GLY A 4 -49.43 21.94 -0.79
CA GLY A 4 -48.26 22.67 -1.32
C GLY A 4 -47.47 21.80 -2.29
N ARG A 5 -47.85 21.80 -3.58
CA ARG A 5 -47.06 21.25 -4.70
C ARG A 5 -45.85 22.14 -4.96
N ARG A 6 -44.63 21.61 -4.86
CA ARG A 6 -43.42 22.24 -5.40
C ARG A 6 -43.06 21.55 -6.71
N GLY A 7 -43.20 22.28 -7.81
CA GLY A 7 -42.75 21.88 -9.14
C GLY A 7 -41.23 22.00 -9.23
N PHE A 8 -40.58 20.95 -9.72
CA PHE A 8 -39.19 21.00 -10.16
C PHE A 8 -39.17 21.34 -11.64
N ALA A 9 -38.52 22.46 -11.97
CA ALA A 9 -38.25 22.89 -13.32
C ALA A 9 -37.13 22.03 -13.91
N LEU A 10 -37.40 21.43 -15.08
CA LEU A 10 -36.45 20.69 -15.90
C LEU A 10 -35.57 21.71 -16.63
N VAL A 11 -34.29 21.80 -16.28
CA VAL A 11 -33.31 22.61 -17.02
C VAL A 11 -32.60 21.70 -18.02
N LEU A 12 -32.89 21.91 -19.30
CA LEU A 12 -32.22 21.28 -20.43
C LEU A 12 -30.83 21.93 -20.64
N PRO A 13 -29.73 21.18 -20.71
CA PRO A 13 -28.45 21.75 -21.13
C PRO A 13 -28.42 21.94 -22.65
N LEU A 14 -28.10 23.18 -23.05
CA LEU A 14 -27.87 23.61 -24.42
C LEU A 14 -26.55 22.99 -24.94
N VAL A 15 -26.63 22.13 -25.94
CA VAL A 15 -25.47 21.61 -26.68
C VAL A 15 -25.03 22.67 -27.68
N VAL A 16 -23.88 23.30 -27.45
CA VAL A 16 -23.21 24.14 -28.45
C VAL A 16 -22.10 23.31 -29.08
N GLY A 17 -22.36 22.87 -30.31
CA GLY A 17 -21.35 22.27 -31.19
C GLY A 17 -20.36 23.34 -31.67
N SER A 18 -19.09 22.99 -31.67
CA SER A 18 -18.06 23.71 -32.42
C SER A 18 -17.31 22.67 -33.25
N LEU A 19 -17.65 22.63 -34.53
CA LEU A 19 -16.90 21.94 -35.57
C LEU A 19 -15.71 22.85 -35.95
N VAL A 20 -14.50 22.41 -35.65
CA VAL A 20 -13.29 22.92 -36.30
C VAL A 20 -12.58 21.72 -36.89
N GLY A 21 -12.71 21.58 -38.21
CA GLY A 21 -11.90 20.69 -39.01
C GLY A 21 -10.54 21.32 -39.28
N CYS A 22 -9.50 20.49 -39.21
CA CYS A 22 -8.25 20.71 -39.91
C CYS A 22 -7.86 19.38 -40.57
N ASP A 23 -8.16 19.30 -41.86
CA ASP A 23 -7.52 18.39 -42.80
C ASP A 23 -6.02 18.68 -42.87
N GLY A 24 -5.21 17.63 -42.79
CA GLY A 24 -3.75 17.70 -42.91
C GLY A 24 -3.16 16.33 -43.16
N ALA A 25 -3.20 15.91 -44.43
CA ALA A 25 -2.63 14.68 -44.96
C ALA A 25 -1.07 14.69 -44.93
N PRO A 26 -0.40 13.55 -45.20
CA PRO A 26 0.84 13.15 -44.55
C PRO A 26 2.09 13.66 -45.26
N SER A 27 3.18 13.86 -44.50
CA SER A 27 4.52 14.04 -45.06
C SER A 27 5.44 12.95 -44.54
N ALA A 28 5.72 11.99 -45.42
CA ALA A 28 6.84 11.07 -45.31
C ALA A 28 8.16 11.82 -45.45
N ALA A 29 9.09 11.61 -44.53
CA ALA A 29 10.53 11.75 -44.76
C ALA A 29 11.28 11.05 -43.63
N SER A 30 11.74 9.83 -43.90
CA SER A 30 12.77 9.15 -43.13
C SER A 30 14.15 9.72 -43.52
N PRO A 31 14.98 10.17 -42.57
CA PRO A 31 16.41 10.22 -42.75
C PRO A 31 17.03 8.92 -42.24
N SER A 32 17.58 8.16 -43.19
CA SER A 32 18.58 7.12 -42.95
C SER A 32 19.81 7.76 -42.31
N VAL A 33 20.15 7.35 -41.09
CA VAL A 33 21.44 7.65 -40.46
C VAL A 33 22.21 6.33 -40.33
N ALA A 34 23.41 6.36 -40.87
CA ALA A 34 24.37 5.28 -40.97
C ALA A 34 24.74 4.66 -39.60
N PRO A 35 25.21 3.39 -39.58
CA PRO A 35 25.57 2.69 -38.35
C PRO A 35 26.76 3.37 -37.67
N ALA A 36 26.59 3.71 -36.39
CA ALA A 36 27.68 4.15 -35.54
C ALA A 36 28.66 2.98 -35.33
N THR A 37 29.91 3.24 -35.69
CA THR A 37 31.09 2.45 -35.39
C THR A 37 31.16 2.06 -33.91
N SER A 38 31.14 0.76 -33.65
CA SER A 38 31.40 0.12 -32.36
C SER A 38 32.84 0.37 -31.92
N SER A 39 33.03 1.23 -30.93
CA SER A 39 34.26 1.30 -30.13
C SER A 39 34.29 0.14 -29.12
N PRO A 40 35.48 -0.46 -28.86
CA PRO A 40 35.61 -1.62 -27.98
C PRO A 40 35.27 -1.25 -26.54
N ALA A 41 34.46 -2.11 -25.92
CA ALA A 41 34.08 -2.06 -24.52
C ALA A 41 35.33 -2.03 -23.62
N ARG A 42 35.42 -1.01 -22.75
CA ARG A 42 36.29 -1.07 -21.59
C ARG A 42 35.69 -2.05 -20.57
N PRO A 43 36.50 -2.92 -19.95
CA PRO A 43 36.06 -3.68 -18.81
C PRO A 43 36.14 -2.76 -17.59
N ASP A 44 35.09 -1.98 -17.35
CA ASP A 44 34.96 -1.26 -16.09
C ASP A 44 34.50 -2.26 -15.03
N ALA A 45 35.50 -2.74 -14.31
CA ALA A 45 35.36 -3.33 -13.00
C ALA A 45 34.71 -2.30 -12.07
N ASP A 46 33.39 -2.37 -11.92
CA ASP A 46 32.71 -1.77 -10.79
C ASP A 46 32.36 -2.88 -9.80
N ALA A 47 33.36 -3.20 -8.98
CA ALA A 47 33.13 -3.92 -7.74
C ALA A 47 32.23 -3.03 -6.89
N GLY A 48 30.93 -3.33 -6.91
CA GLY A 48 29.87 -2.55 -6.30
C GLY A 48 30.28 -1.99 -4.94
N ALA A 49 30.57 -0.69 -4.92
CA ALA A 49 30.68 0.05 -3.68
C ALA A 49 29.34 -0.11 -2.96
N VAL A 50 29.34 -0.85 -1.86
CA VAL A 50 28.21 -0.94 -0.94
C VAL A 50 27.93 0.49 -0.50
N GLN A 51 26.88 1.10 -1.06
CA GLN A 51 26.40 2.41 -0.65
C GLN A 51 26.25 2.38 0.88
N PRO A 52 26.80 3.37 1.61
CA PRO A 52 26.62 3.44 3.05
C PRO A 52 25.12 3.40 3.34
N GLN A 53 24.66 2.38 4.06
CA GLN A 53 23.28 2.32 4.49
C GLN A 53 23.01 3.53 5.36
N HIS A 54 21.95 4.26 5.03
CA HIS A 54 21.45 5.34 5.87
C HIS A 54 21.19 4.78 7.28
N ALA A 55 21.60 5.54 8.30
CA ALA A 55 21.38 5.12 9.68
C ALA A 55 19.96 5.53 10.09
N ALA A 56 19.09 4.55 10.38
CA ALA A 56 17.76 4.80 10.91
C ALA A 56 17.79 5.73 12.13
N SER A 57 16.70 6.43 12.41
CA SER A 57 16.57 7.23 13.64
C SER A 57 16.62 6.35 14.90
N ASP A 58 17.02 6.92 16.04
CA ASP A 58 17.00 6.22 17.34
C ASP A 58 15.60 5.71 17.71
N ALA A 59 14.55 6.45 17.30
CA ALA A 59 13.17 6.04 17.54
C ALA A 59 12.83 4.74 16.79
N LEU A 60 13.15 4.66 15.49
CA LEU A 60 12.89 3.44 14.71
C LEU A 60 13.79 2.28 15.16
N ARG A 61 15.05 2.55 15.56
CA ARG A 61 15.93 1.53 16.13
C ARG A 61 15.32 0.85 17.35
N ARG A 62 14.77 1.63 18.30
CA ARG A 62 14.09 1.06 19.48
C ARG A 62 12.88 0.21 19.11
N CYS A 63 12.13 0.59 18.08
CA CYS A 63 11.03 -0.24 17.61
C CYS A 63 11.52 -1.59 17.06
N ALA A 64 12.59 -1.57 16.27
CA ALA A 64 13.18 -2.77 15.67
C ALA A 64 13.75 -3.77 16.69
N GLU A 65 14.01 -3.37 17.93
CA GLU A 65 14.43 -4.29 19.00
C GLU A 65 13.37 -5.36 19.32
N VAL A 66 12.10 -5.11 19.02
CA VAL A 66 10.98 -6.05 19.22
C VAL A 66 10.77 -6.94 17.98
N ALA A 67 11.74 -7.06 17.07
CA ALA A 67 11.56 -7.73 15.77
C ALA A 67 11.08 -9.18 15.82
N GLY A 68 10.46 -9.64 14.73
CA GLY A 68 9.99 -11.01 14.54
C GLY A 68 8.84 -11.11 13.54
N THR A 69 8.44 -12.33 13.21
CA THR A 69 7.42 -12.59 12.18
C THR A 69 6.05 -12.80 12.84
N PRO A 70 5.11 -11.84 12.75
CA PRO A 70 3.73 -12.11 13.17
C PRO A 70 3.10 -13.15 12.24
N ALA A 71 2.45 -14.16 12.81
CA ALA A 71 1.81 -15.24 12.06
C ALA A 71 0.28 -15.11 11.98
N SER A 72 -0.29 -14.12 12.69
CA SER A 72 -1.72 -13.83 12.73
C SER A 72 -2.01 -12.34 13.00
N ILE A 73 -3.28 -11.96 12.89
CA ILE A 73 -3.76 -10.65 13.34
C ILE A 73 -3.56 -10.50 14.86
N GLU A 74 -3.80 -11.54 15.64
CA GLU A 74 -3.58 -11.53 17.09
C GLU A 74 -2.11 -11.29 17.46
N ASP A 75 -1.18 -11.96 16.77
CA ASP A 75 0.26 -11.74 16.96
C ASP A 75 0.66 -10.29 16.63
N THR A 76 0.02 -9.71 15.62
CA THR A 76 0.22 -8.30 15.24
C THR A 76 -0.24 -7.35 16.34
N MET A 77 -1.40 -7.63 16.96
CA MET A 77 -1.91 -6.85 18.09
C MET A 77 -1.00 -6.94 19.31
N ALA A 78 -0.57 -8.16 19.66
CA ALA A 78 0.36 -8.38 20.78
C ALA A 78 1.69 -7.64 20.56
N ARG A 79 2.19 -7.68 19.33
CA ARG A 79 3.43 -6.98 18.92
C ARG A 79 3.30 -5.47 19.02
N LEU A 80 2.21 -4.89 18.52
CA LEU A 80 1.94 -3.45 18.66
C LEU A 80 1.83 -3.02 20.13
N GLY A 81 1.21 -3.86 20.97
CA GLY A 81 1.12 -3.61 22.42
C GLY A 81 2.47 -3.66 23.15
N ALA A 82 3.50 -4.29 22.56
CA ALA A 82 4.85 -4.39 23.12
C ALA A 82 5.79 -3.27 22.66
N LEU A 83 5.37 -2.44 21.69
CA LEU A 83 6.19 -1.36 21.16
C LEU A 83 6.25 -0.14 22.10
N PRO A 84 7.33 0.66 22.04
CA PRO A 84 7.38 1.94 22.73
C PRO A 84 6.21 2.84 22.28
N ALA A 85 5.43 3.35 23.24
CA ALA A 85 4.33 4.26 22.94
C ALA A 85 4.85 5.69 22.66
N PRO A 86 4.22 6.45 21.73
CA PRO A 86 3.19 6.00 20.79
C PRO A 86 3.79 5.13 19.67
N ALA A 87 3.16 3.98 19.37
CA ALA A 87 3.59 3.10 18.30
C ALA A 87 2.80 3.42 17.02
N ASP A 88 3.49 3.90 15.99
CA ASP A 88 2.92 4.26 14.69
C ASP A 88 3.27 3.23 13.60
N GLY A 89 2.81 3.49 12.36
CA GLY A 89 3.04 2.63 11.21
C GLY A 89 4.53 2.38 10.94
N PRO A 90 5.37 3.43 10.82
CA PRO A 90 6.82 3.27 10.69
C PRO A 90 7.44 2.42 11.80
N CYS A 91 7.09 2.68 13.07
CA CYS A 91 7.59 1.89 14.20
C CYS A 91 7.23 0.41 14.05
N PHE A 92 5.99 0.09 13.67
CA PHE A 92 5.57 -1.29 13.43
C PHE A 92 6.33 -1.95 12.25
N VAL A 93 6.49 -1.25 11.13
CA VAL A 93 7.18 -1.77 9.93
C VAL A 93 8.65 -2.06 10.19
N ALA A 94 9.29 -1.27 11.06
CA ALA A 94 10.67 -1.51 11.49
C ALA A 94 10.83 -2.85 12.26
N THR A 95 9.74 -3.41 12.81
CA THR A 95 9.76 -4.71 13.52
C THR A 95 9.66 -5.93 12.61
N LEU A 96 9.25 -5.73 11.35
CA LEU A 96 8.94 -6.83 10.44
C LEU A 96 10.22 -7.61 10.08
N PRO A 97 10.11 -8.91 9.76
CA PRO A 97 11.28 -9.71 9.41
C PRO A 97 11.98 -9.18 8.15
N ARG A 98 13.26 -9.54 8.00
CA ARG A 98 14.07 -9.26 6.81
C ARG A 98 14.59 -10.59 6.22
N PRO A 99 14.67 -10.74 4.88
CA PRO A 99 14.32 -9.77 3.86
C PRO A 99 12.82 -9.43 3.86
N LEU A 100 12.48 -8.15 3.74
CA LEU A 100 11.09 -7.69 3.72
C LEU A 100 10.55 -7.75 2.29
N ALA A 101 9.59 -8.64 2.03
CA ALA A 101 8.91 -8.70 0.75
C ALA A 101 7.85 -7.60 0.67
N VAL A 102 7.99 -6.69 -0.30
CA VAL A 102 7.11 -5.53 -0.47
C VAL A 102 6.48 -5.53 -1.85
N VAL A 103 5.17 -5.33 -1.90
CA VAL A 103 4.45 -4.93 -3.10
C VAL A 103 3.96 -3.49 -2.91
N ALA A 104 4.31 -2.60 -3.83
CA ALA A 104 3.88 -1.20 -3.78
C ALA A 104 2.97 -0.87 -4.97
N THR A 105 1.97 -0.02 -4.76
CA THR A 105 1.02 0.40 -5.81
C THR A 105 0.66 1.89 -5.70
N ARG A 106 0.42 2.51 -6.86
CA ARG A 106 -0.16 3.86 -6.99
C ARG A 106 -1.70 3.82 -7.14
N GLY A 107 -2.30 2.64 -7.04
CA GLY A 107 -3.74 2.46 -7.17
C GLY A 107 -4.50 3.20 -6.06
N VAL A 108 -5.63 3.79 -6.42
CA VAL A 108 -6.54 4.51 -5.51
C VAL A 108 -7.83 3.75 -5.22
N THR A 109 -8.05 2.61 -5.88
CA THR A 109 -9.24 1.78 -5.66
C THR A 109 -9.06 0.94 -4.39
N SER A 110 -9.29 1.55 -3.22
CA SER A 110 -9.20 0.91 -1.91
C SER A 110 -9.80 1.80 -0.81
N ALA A 111 -10.12 1.21 0.35
CA ALA A 111 -10.35 1.93 1.60
C ALA A 111 -9.09 2.68 2.11
N GLN A 112 -7.88 2.22 1.74
CA GLN A 112 -6.61 2.91 1.91
C GLN A 112 -5.95 3.22 0.57
N PRO A 113 -6.39 4.27 -0.15
CA PRO A 113 -5.81 4.64 -1.44
C PRO A 113 -4.36 5.14 -1.28
N ALA A 114 -3.54 4.95 -2.31
CA ALA A 114 -2.26 5.66 -2.38
C ALA A 114 -2.49 7.17 -2.38
N ALA A 115 -1.70 7.93 -1.61
CA ALA A 115 -1.81 9.38 -1.55
C ALA A 115 -1.24 10.06 -2.82
N GLY A 116 -0.38 9.36 -3.56
CA GLY A 116 0.15 9.82 -4.84
C GLY A 116 1.32 8.98 -5.36
N PRO A 117 1.91 9.36 -6.51
CA PRO A 117 3.00 8.62 -7.13
C PRO A 117 4.28 8.48 -6.27
N SER A 118 4.49 9.43 -5.35
CA SER A 118 5.60 9.49 -4.38
C SER A 118 5.27 8.86 -3.03
N SER A 119 4.02 8.44 -2.83
CA SER A 119 3.50 7.90 -1.56
C SER A 119 2.62 6.69 -1.84
N PRO A 120 3.21 5.61 -2.40
CA PRO A 120 2.47 4.43 -2.80
C PRO A 120 1.91 3.71 -1.58
N ARG A 121 0.78 3.02 -1.78
CA ARG A 121 0.33 2.03 -0.81
C ARG A 121 1.29 0.85 -0.82
N LEU A 122 1.67 0.40 0.37
CA LEU A 122 2.61 -0.70 0.59
C LEU A 122 1.84 -1.91 1.11
N PHE A 123 2.19 -3.09 0.59
CA PHE A 123 1.80 -4.38 1.12
C PHE A 123 3.07 -5.12 1.54
N PHE A 124 3.12 -5.53 2.81
CA PHE A 124 4.16 -6.35 3.37
C PHE A 124 3.68 -7.80 3.37
N LEU A 125 4.37 -8.65 2.63
CA LEU A 125 3.96 -10.04 2.42
C LEU A 125 4.69 -10.95 3.40
N LEU A 126 3.95 -11.50 4.37
CA LEU A 126 4.42 -12.53 5.29
C LEU A 126 3.75 -13.87 4.96
N PRO A 127 4.30 -15.01 5.43
CA PRO A 127 3.78 -16.33 5.06
C PRO A 127 2.29 -16.56 5.34
N LYS A 128 1.75 -15.96 6.42
CA LYS A 128 0.33 -16.09 6.81
C LYS A 128 -0.44 -14.77 6.83
N LEU A 129 0.24 -13.65 6.59
CA LEU A 129 -0.33 -12.33 6.81
C LEU A 129 0.09 -11.39 5.69
N VAL A 130 -0.85 -10.63 5.18
CA VAL A 130 -0.59 -9.43 4.38
C VAL A 130 -0.93 -8.24 5.23
N ILE A 131 0.02 -7.31 5.34
CA ILE A 131 -0.18 -6.05 6.06
C ILE A 131 -0.10 -4.94 5.06
N SER A 132 -1.02 -3.99 5.11
CA SER A 132 -0.96 -2.79 4.29
C SER A 132 -0.87 -1.53 5.12
N ALA A 133 -0.05 -0.61 4.62
CA ALA A 133 0.10 0.73 5.15
C ALA A 133 0.31 1.72 4.00
N VAL A 134 -0.01 2.98 4.24
CA VAL A 134 0.37 4.08 3.34
C VAL A 134 1.35 5.01 4.06
N PRO A 135 2.36 5.56 3.38
CA PRO A 135 3.35 6.44 4.00
C PRO A 135 2.80 7.74 4.58
N GLU A 136 1.71 8.28 4.03
CA GLU A 136 1.12 9.55 4.46
C GLU A 136 -0.38 9.64 4.07
N GLY A 137 -1.03 10.72 4.50
CA GLY A 137 -2.47 10.95 4.28
C GLY A 137 -3.34 10.27 5.33
N ASP A 138 -4.66 10.32 5.16
CA ASP A 138 -5.58 9.78 6.16
C ASP A 138 -5.44 8.26 6.36
N GLY A 139 -5.06 7.52 5.32
CA GLY A 139 -4.80 6.09 5.42
C GLY A 139 -3.59 5.75 6.30
N SER A 140 -2.65 6.68 6.54
CA SER A 140 -1.43 6.38 7.33
C SER A 140 -1.73 6.20 8.82
N LYS A 141 -2.96 6.53 9.23
CA LYS A 141 -3.49 6.35 10.57
C LYS A 141 -4.06 4.95 10.80
N VAL A 142 -3.97 4.05 9.81
CA VAL A 142 -4.54 2.71 9.90
C VAL A 142 -3.58 1.68 9.31
N LEU A 143 -3.45 0.52 9.95
CA LEU A 143 -2.92 -0.69 9.32
C LEU A 143 -4.09 -1.57 8.87
N GLU A 144 -4.12 -1.96 7.59
CA GLU A 144 -5.03 -2.98 7.09
C GLU A 144 -4.36 -4.36 7.15
N LEU A 145 -5.09 -5.38 7.63
CA LEU A 145 -4.60 -6.72 7.82
C LEU A 145 -5.43 -7.75 7.05
N GLY A 146 -4.75 -8.69 6.42
CA GLY A 146 -5.35 -9.87 5.79
C GLY A 146 -4.61 -11.12 6.22
N GLU A 147 -5.18 -11.90 7.14
CA GLU A 147 -4.64 -13.21 7.54
C GLU A 147 -5.20 -14.30 6.63
N TRP A 148 -4.31 -15.08 5.98
CA TRP A 148 -4.71 -16.09 5.01
C TRP A 148 -5.48 -17.24 5.66
N VAL A 149 -6.72 -17.47 5.20
CA VAL A 149 -7.54 -18.64 5.57
C VAL A 149 -7.52 -19.68 4.44
N THR A 150 -7.46 -19.20 3.19
CA THR A 150 -7.21 -20.00 1.99
C THR A 150 -6.26 -19.21 1.07
N PRO A 151 -5.76 -19.77 -0.06
CA PRO A 151 -4.92 -19.02 -1.00
C PRO A 151 -5.56 -17.74 -1.59
N SER A 152 -6.90 -17.63 -1.54
CA SER A 152 -7.65 -16.52 -2.13
C SER A 152 -8.57 -15.78 -1.14
N ARG A 153 -8.57 -16.16 0.14
CA ARG A 153 -9.43 -15.54 1.17
C ARG A 153 -8.66 -15.22 2.44
N THR A 154 -8.98 -14.07 3.00
CA THR A 154 -8.33 -13.56 4.21
C THR A 154 -9.34 -13.16 5.27
N LEU A 155 -9.05 -13.49 6.52
CA LEU A 155 -9.63 -12.84 7.69
C LEU A 155 -9.17 -11.38 7.71
N LYS A 156 -10.11 -10.45 7.86
CA LYS A 156 -9.88 -9.00 7.78
C LYS A 156 -9.75 -8.37 9.16
N GLY A 157 -8.89 -7.35 9.27
CA GLY A 157 -8.82 -6.48 10.43
C GLY A 157 -8.21 -5.12 10.09
N GLU A 158 -8.50 -4.13 10.91
CA GLU A 158 -7.92 -2.78 10.82
C GLU A 158 -7.45 -2.32 12.18
N ILE A 159 -6.31 -1.65 12.24
CA ILE A 159 -5.76 -1.11 13.50
C ILE A 159 -5.58 0.40 13.35
N ASP A 160 -6.21 1.17 14.24
CA ASP A 160 -5.96 2.62 14.33
C ASP A 160 -4.59 2.90 14.93
N LEU A 161 -3.92 3.91 14.37
CA LEU A 161 -2.60 4.39 14.76
C LEU A 161 -2.65 5.89 15.13
N PRO A 162 -1.74 6.35 16.00
CA PRO A 162 -0.79 5.54 16.75
C PRO A 162 -1.44 4.81 17.93
N ILE A 163 -0.88 3.66 18.30
CA ILE A 163 -1.23 2.93 19.50
C ILE A 163 -0.56 3.59 20.70
N THR A 164 -1.36 4.11 21.63
CA THR A 164 -0.88 4.74 22.89
C THR A 164 -1.05 3.83 24.10
N THR A 165 -1.92 2.83 24.01
CA THR A 165 -2.16 1.82 25.03
C THR A 165 -2.26 0.45 24.36
N PRO A 166 -1.75 -0.63 24.99
CA PRO A 166 -1.86 -1.97 24.43
C PRO A 166 -3.30 -2.28 24.01
N PRO A 167 -3.55 -2.60 22.73
CA PRO A 167 -4.91 -2.80 22.26
C PRO A 167 -5.44 -4.16 22.72
N ALA A 168 -6.76 -4.29 22.84
CA ALA A 168 -7.38 -5.58 23.08
C ALA A 168 -7.13 -6.52 21.88
N ALA A 169 -7.04 -7.83 22.14
CA ALA A 169 -6.76 -8.84 21.11
C ALA A 169 -7.78 -8.81 19.95
N ASP A 170 -9.02 -8.43 20.22
CA ASP A 170 -10.11 -8.37 19.25
C ASP A 170 -10.31 -6.98 18.60
N ALA A 171 -9.50 -5.98 18.97
CA ALA A 171 -9.74 -4.60 18.56
C ALA A 171 -9.65 -4.44 17.03
N ALA A 172 -8.80 -5.23 16.37
CA ALA A 172 -8.68 -5.24 14.92
C ALA A 172 -9.98 -5.67 14.22
N PHE A 173 -10.69 -6.62 14.80
CA PHE A 173 -11.96 -7.14 14.27
C PHE A 173 -13.12 -6.20 14.56
N ARG A 174 -13.14 -5.58 15.75
CA ARG A 174 -14.17 -4.60 16.09
C ARG A 174 -14.10 -3.35 15.22
N ARG A 175 -12.90 -2.91 14.87
CA ARG A 175 -12.68 -1.68 14.10
C ARG A 175 -13.26 -1.71 12.70
N VAL A 176 -13.41 -2.89 12.10
CA VAL A 176 -13.96 -3.02 10.75
C VAL A 176 -15.48 -3.13 10.73
N LEU A 177 -16.14 -3.34 11.87
CA LEU A 177 -17.60 -3.54 11.93
C LEU A 177 -18.39 -2.30 11.52
N GLN A 178 -19.53 -2.54 10.89
CA GLN A 178 -20.56 -1.55 10.61
C GLN A 178 -21.89 -1.92 11.29
N ASP A 179 -22.75 -0.93 11.52
CA ASP A 179 -24.07 -1.12 12.17
C ASP A 179 -25.05 -2.01 11.38
N ASN A 180 -24.76 -2.28 10.11
CA ASN A 180 -25.59 -3.09 9.22
C ASN A 180 -25.28 -4.61 9.27
N GLY A 181 -24.35 -5.04 10.13
CA GLY A 181 -23.94 -6.45 10.24
C GLY A 181 -22.94 -6.91 9.17
N SER A 182 -22.25 -5.98 8.50
CA SER A 182 -21.13 -6.22 7.59
C SER A 182 -19.90 -5.45 8.07
N THR A 183 -18.81 -5.49 7.30
CA THR A 183 -17.60 -4.70 7.58
C THR A 183 -17.34 -3.62 6.54
N ILE A 184 -16.51 -2.64 6.88
CA ILE A 184 -15.98 -1.67 5.91
C ILE A 184 -15.22 -2.35 4.77
N CYS A 185 -14.61 -3.51 5.05
CA CYS A 185 -13.87 -4.29 4.07
C CYS A 185 -14.78 -4.81 2.95
N ALA A 186 -16.07 -5.09 3.22
CA ALA A 186 -17.05 -5.54 2.21
C ALA A 186 -17.26 -4.55 1.06
N THR A 187 -16.97 -3.27 1.29
CA THR A 187 -16.99 -2.23 0.24
C THR A 187 -16.01 -2.54 -0.88
N CYS A 188 -14.88 -3.17 -0.53
CA CYS A 188 -13.81 -3.47 -1.47
C CYS A 188 -13.61 -4.97 -1.72
N HIS A 189 -13.97 -5.83 -0.76
CA HIS A 189 -13.75 -7.26 -0.80
C HIS A 189 -15.08 -8.00 -0.88
N ARG A 190 -15.27 -8.77 -1.96
CA ARG A 190 -16.50 -9.53 -2.19
C ARG A 190 -16.52 -10.81 -1.35
N GLU A 191 -17.68 -11.47 -1.33
CA GLU A 191 -17.88 -12.77 -0.67
C GLU A 191 -17.52 -12.73 0.81
N GLU A 192 -17.95 -11.66 1.49
CA GLU A 192 -17.78 -11.53 2.92
C GLU A 192 -18.70 -12.50 3.68
N GLU A 193 -18.12 -13.21 4.63
CA GLU A 193 -18.82 -14.06 5.58
C GLU A 193 -18.23 -13.92 6.98
N GLN A 194 -19.04 -14.18 7.99
CA GLN A 194 -18.56 -14.24 9.37
C GLN A 194 -17.66 -15.47 9.56
N HIS A 195 -16.52 -15.29 10.23
CA HIS A 195 -15.63 -16.37 10.60
C HIS A 195 -16.31 -17.27 11.64
N ALA A 196 -16.27 -18.59 11.43
CA ALA A 196 -17.05 -19.56 12.23
C ALA A 196 -16.70 -19.57 13.72
N SER A 197 -15.45 -19.25 14.08
CA SER A 197 -14.94 -19.38 15.46
C SER A 197 -14.33 -18.10 16.04
N ILE A 198 -14.25 -17.01 15.28
CA ILE A 198 -13.63 -15.76 15.73
C ILE A 198 -14.74 -14.73 15.88
N ALA A 199 -14.99 -14.31 17.11
CA ALA A 199 -15.98 -13.28 17.39
C ALA A 199 -15.62 -12.00 16.61
N ASN A 200 -16.61 -11.43 15.91
CA ASN A 200 -16.43 -10.27 15.03
C ASN A 200 -15.44 -10.46 13.86
N GLY A 201 -14.91 -11.67 13.66
CA GLY A 201 -14.03 -11.96 12.54
C GLY A 201 -14.85 -12.10 11.26
N TYR A 202 -14.37 -11.51 10.17
CA TYR A 202 -14.96 -11.64 8.84
C TYR A 202 -13.90 -12.06 7.82
N VAL A 203 -14.27 -13.01 6.97
CA VAL A 203 -13.44 -13.52 5.87
C VAL A 203 -14.05 -13.04 4.57
N SER A 204 -13.21 -12.54 3.67
CA SER A 204 -13.63 -12.14 2.33
C SER A 204 -12.52 -12.40 1.31
N ALA A 205 -12.85 -12.27 0.03
CA ALA A 205 -11.89 -12.44 -1.06
C ALA A 205 -10.67 -11.53 -0.89
N ALA A 206 -9.48 -12.06 -1.14
CA ALA A 206 -8.25 -11.28 -1.22
C ALA A 206 -8.11 -10.68 -2.62
N TYR A 207 -7.69 -9.42 -2.67
CA TYR A 207 -7.41 -8.73 -3.93
C TYR A 207 -5.98 -8.19 -3.95
N LYS A 208 -5.31 -8.37 -5.08
CA LYS A 208 -4.03 -7.72 -5.38
C LYS A 208 -4.24 -6.48 -6.23
N PRO A 209 -3.29 -5.54 -6.23
CA PRO A 209 -3.35 -4.36 -7.09
C PRO A 209 -3.43 -4.72 -8.58
N GLU A 210 -4.01 -3.80 -9.36
CA GLU A 210 -4.04 -3.94 -10.82
C GLU A 210 -2.62 -3.90 -11.40
N PRO A 211 -2.27 -4.78 -12.37
CA PRO A 211 -0.91 -4.86 -12.94
C PRO A 211 -0.31 -3.54 -13.41
N GLY A 212 -1.12 -2.63 -13.96
CA GLY A 212 -0.67 -1.32 -14.43
C GLY A 212 -0.36 -0.30 -13.33
N THR A 213 -0.56 -0.64 -12.06
CA THR A 213 -0.42 0.29 -10.92
C THR A 213 0.79 0.01 -10.04
N TYR A 214 1.52 -1.08 -10.29
CA TYR A 214 2.66 -1.47 -9.48
C TYR A 214 3.79 -0.44 -9.52
N VAL A 215 4.42 -0.24 -8.37
CA VAL A 215 5.69 0.48 -8.22
C VAL A 215 6.79 -0.54 -8.02
N THR A 216 7.79 -0.51 -8.90
CA THR A 216 8.95 -1.39 -8.82
C THR A 216 9.75 -1.10 -7.55
N LEU A 217 10.43 -2.11 -7.00
CA LEU A 217 11.37 -1.93 -5.89
C LEU A 217 12.43 -0.86 -6.17
N ALA A 218 12.97 -0.77 -7.39
CA ALA A 218 13.94 0.26 -7.75
C ALA A 218 13.38 1.68 -7.58
N ALA A 219 12.18 1.94 -8.12
CA ALA A 219 11.51 3.21 -7.95
C ALA A 219 11.17 3.51 -6.48
N LEU A 220 10.77 2.50 -5.70
CA LEU A 220 10.52 2.65 -4.27
C LEU A 220 11.80 2.98 -3.49
N SER A 221 12.93 2.34 -3.83
CA SER A 221 14.25 2.65 -3.28
C SER A 221 14.68 4.08 -3.62
N SER A 222 14.43 4.55 -4.86
CA SER A 222 14.75 5.93 -5.23
C SER A 222 13.97 6.98 -4.42
N LEU A 223 12.75 6.65 -3.94
CA LEU A 223 12.00 7.50 -3.02
C LEU A 223 12.69 7.56 -1.64
N HIS A 224 13.23 6.44 -1.17
CA HIS A 224 14.03 6.38 0.06
C HIS A 224 15.34 7.16 -0.07
N ASP A 225 16.07 6.99 -1.18
CA ASP A 225 17.31 7.73 -1.42
C ASP A 225 17.07 9.25 -1.46
N ALA A 226 15.90 9.66 -1.95
CA ALA A 226 15.48 11.06 -1.88
C ALA A 226 15.27 11.53 -0.45
N CYS A 227 14.58 10.76 0.39
CA CYS A 227 14.43 11.06 1.80
C CYS A 227 15.77 11.22 2.53
N THR A 228 16.71 10.30 2.29
CA THR A 228 18.05 10.35 2.89
C THR A 228 18.85 11.57 2.43
N ARG A 229 18.84 11.87 1.13
CA ARG A 229 19.61 13.01 0.59
C ARG A 229 19.10 14.35 1.12
N ASP A 230 17.79 14.45 1.28
CA ASP A 230 17.12 15.69 1.61
C ASP A 230 16.92 15.85 3.14
N ASP A 231 17.32 14.83 3.94
CA ASP A 231 17.09 14.74 5.39
C ASP A 231 15.63 15.06 5.76
N ASP A 232 14.69 14.51 4.97
CA ASP A 232 13.27 14.86 5.04
C ASP A 232 12.59 14.20 6.26
N PRO A 233 12.12 14.98 7.26
CA PRO A 233 11.53 14.45 8.48
C PRO A 233 10.03 14.09 8.32
N SER A 234 9.49 14.10 7.11
CA SER A 234 8.07 13.81 6.86
C SER A 234 7.67 12.39 7.24
N ALA A 235 6.38 12.19 7.53
CA ALA A 235 5.82 10.86 7.80
C ALA A 235 6.07 9.88 6.65
N ARG A 236 6.01 10.37 5.41
CA ARG A 236 6.34 9.61 4.20
C ARG A 236 7.75 9.04 4.27
N CYS A 237 8.72 9.89 4.60
CA CYS A 237 10.11 9.47 4.71
C CYS A 237 10.36 8.59 5.93
N ALA A 238 9.72 8.85 7.06
CA ALA A 238 9.78 7.95 8.22
C ALA A 238 9.33 6.52 7.87
N MET A 239 8.26 6.35 7.10
CA MET A 239 7.82 5.04 6.61
C MET A 239 8.87 4.41 5.68
N LEU A 240 9.43 5.16 4.73
CA LEU A 240 10.44 4.64 3.81
C LEU A 240 11.73 4.21 4.55
N HIS A 241 12.16 4.98 5.55
CA HIS A 241 13.26 4.59 6.43
C HIS A 241 12.95 3.29 7.20
N ALA A 242 11.72 3.14 7.71
CA ALA A 242 11.29 1.89 8.35
C ALA A 242 11.35 0.67 7.42
N VAL A 243 11.11 0.87 6.12
CA VAL A 243 11.21 -0.18 5.10
C VAL A 243 12.67 -0.54 4.82
N PHE A 244 13.53 0.44 4.53
CA PHE A 244 14.86 0.20 3.94
C PHE A 244 16.04 0.18 4.92
N ASP A 245 15.96 0.84 6.08
CA ASP A 245 17.14 1.03 6.95
C ASP A 245 17.42 -0.19 7.86
N PHE A 246 16.58 -1.22 7.83
CA PHE A 246 16.65 -2.35 8.76
C PHE A 246 17.10 -3.67 8.12
N GLY A 247 17.45 -3.67 6.84
CA GLY A 247 17.96 -4.84 6.13
C GLY A 247 17.45 -4.95 4.70
N ALA A 248 17.66 -6.12 4.10
CA ALA A 248 17.27 -6.35 2.70
C ALA A 248 15.75 -6.20 2.49
N VAL A 249 15.38 -5.63 1.35
CA VAL A 249 14.00 -5.52 0.87
C VAL A 249 13.94 -6.21 -0.49
N THR A 250 12.88 -6.98 -0.73
CA THR A 250 12.68 -7.70 -1.99
C THR A 250 11.35 -7.30 -2.63
N GLN A 251 11.31 -7.38 -3.96
CA GLN A 251 10.06 -7.24 -4.70
C GLN A 251 9.19 -8.46 -4.35
N GLY A 252 8.07 -8.21 -3.68
CA GLY A 252 7.05 -9.22 -3.43
C GLY A 252 6.19 -9.46 -4.66
N ASP A 253 5.42 -10.54 -4.61
CA ASP A 253 4.34 -10.83 -5.54
C ASP A 253 3.21 -11.55 -4.82
N PHE A 254 1.97 -11.26 -5.20
CA PHE A 254 0.81 -11.97 -4.69
C PHE A 254 0.67 -13.30 -5.44
N GLY A 255 0.15 -14.32 -4.74
CA GLY A 255 -0.11 -15.62 -5.36
C GLY A 255 -0.99 -15.54 -6.62
N PRO A 256 -0.86 -16.51 -7.53
CA PRO A 256 -1.64 -16.52 -8.78
C PRO A 256 -3.15 -16.58 -8.52
N ASP A 257 -3.57 -17.19 -7.40
CA ASP A 257 -4.97 -17.35 -6.99
C ASP A 257 -5.59 -16.06 -6.42
N VAL A 258 -4.79 -15.02 -6.18
CA VAL A 258 -5.28 -13.73 -5.70
C VAL A 258 -5.74 -12.91 -6.90
N GLY A 259 -7.05 -12.66 -6.97
CA GLY A 259 -7.68 -11.88 -8.04
C GLY A 259 -7.36 -10.40 -7.96
N THR A 260 -7.75 -9.64 -8.98
CA THR A 260 -7.80 -8.18 -8.92
C THR A 260 -9.25 -7.70 -8.78
N PHE A 261 -9.45 -6.43 -8.44
CA PHE A 261 -10.77 -5.89 -8.14
C PHE A 261 -11.76 -5.98 -9.31
N PHE A 262 -11.25 -5.86 -10.54
CA PHE A 262 -12.06 -5.82 -11.76
C PHE A 262 -12.11 -7.15 -12.51
N SER A 263 -11.42 -8.19 -12.03
CA SER A 263 -11.49 -9.51 -12.63
C SER A 263 -12.71 -10.28 -12.07
N PRO A 264 -13.54 -10.91 -12.92
CA PRO A 264 -14.66 -11.72 -12.47
C PRO A 264 -14.23 -12.99 -11.73
#